data_AF-A0A8T4QXA7-F1
#
_entry.id   AF-A0A8T4QXA7-F1
#
_cell.length_a   1.000
_cell.length_b   1.000
_cell.length_c   1.000
_cell.angle_alpha   90.00
_cell.angle_beta   90.00
_cell.angle_gamma   90.00
#
_symmetry.space_group_name_H-M   'P 1'
#
loop_
_entity.id
_entity.type
_entity.pdbx_description
1 polymer ?
#
loop_
_entity_poly.entity_id
_entity_poly.type
_entity_poly.pdbx_seq_one_letter_code
_entity_poly.pdbx_strand_id
1 'polypeptide(L)'
;MKKNLIILYIILVVVKIASSLLITSPSFFGDEYSYAKTARSMFYEGKSAIHGEPTNQFPPLYPAILSFAYIGDYMPTVYLLMKIINAILSTLIIIPAYLILIEFFEKKKAFLGTVIIGVLPPTFVFSGVIMAENIYYPLMLLTFYFVYKSFQEKSYKWDVFANHFRRSPTNGMSLQE
;
A
#
# COMPACT_ATOMS: atom_id res chain seq x y z
N MET A 1 10.44 16.34 -15.37
CA MET A 1 10.69 15.19 -14.47
C MET A 1 9.45 14.80 -13.68
N LYS A 2 8.82 15.72 -12.92
CA LYS A 2 7.51 15.46 -12.28
C LYS A 2 6.46 14.93 -13.28
N LYS A 3 6.36 15.56 -14.46
CA LYS A 3 5.51 15.09 -15.58
C LYS A 3 5.80 13.64 -15.99
N ASN A 4 7.07 13.25 -16.10
CA ASN A 4 7.46 11.90 -16.52
C ASN A 4 7.08 10.85 -15.46
N LEU A 5 7.18 11.19 -14.17
CA LEU A 5 6.78 10.30 -13.09
C LEU A 5 5.25 10.11 -13.06
N ILE A 6 4.48 11.17 -13.31
CA ILE A 6 3.02 11.09 -13.44
C ILE A 6 2.63 10.23 -14.65
N ILE A 7 3.29 10.41 -15.79
CA ILE A 7 3.06 9.59 -16.98
C ILE A 7 3.36 8.12 -16.66
N LEU A 8 4.50 7.83 -16.02
CA LEU A 8 4.85 6.47 -15.59
C LEU A 8 3.80 5.88 -14.65
N TYR A 9 3.34 6.66 -13.66
CA TYR A 9 2.28 6.25 -12.74
C TYR A 9 1.02 5.81 -13.49
N ILE A 10 0.51 6.67 -14.38
CA ILE A 10 -0.70 6.40 -15.15
C ILE A 10 -0.53 5.16 -16.01
N ILE A 11 0.61 5.03 -16.71
CA ILE A 11 0.91 3.85 -17.54
C ILE A 11 0.90 2.59 -16.69
N LEU A 12 1.60 2.56 -15.56
CA LEU A 12 1.67 1.39 -14.70
C LEU A 12 0.31 1.02 -14.10
N VAL A 13 -0.49 2.00 -13.69
CA VAL A 13 -1.86 1.75 -13.21
C VAL A 13 -2.69 1.09 -14.29
N VAL A 14 -2.68 1.63 -15.52
CA VAL A 14 -3.44 1.06 -16.64
C VAL A 14 -2.99 -0.36 -16.96
N VAL A 15 -1.67 -0.59 -17.04
CA VAL A 15 -1.10 -1.92 -17.33
C VAL A 15 -1.45 -2.92 -16.22
N LYS A 16 -1.39 -2.52 -14.94
CA LYS A 16 -1.75 -3.38 -13.81
C LYS A 16 -3.25 -3.69 -13.78
N ILE A 17 -4.12 -2.70 -14.07
CA ILE A 17 -5.56 -2.95 -14.22
C ILE A 17 -5.79 -3.98 -15.33
N ALA A 18 -5.21 -3.77 -16.52
CA ALA A 18 -5.35 -4.70 -17.64
C ALA A 18 -4.83 -6.11 -17.29
N SER A 19 -3.67 -6.21 -16.63
CA SER A 19 -3.10 -7.48 -16.18
C SER A 19 -3.98 -8.15 -15.13
N SER A 20 -4.58 -7.36 -14.23
CA SER A 20 -5.48 -7.88 -13.20
C SER A 20 -6.68 -8.58 -13.82
N LEU A 21 -7.19 -8.14 -14.98
CA LEU A 21 -8.35 -8.77 -15.64
C LEU A 21 -8.13 -10.24 -16.00
N LEU A 22 -6.87 -10.68 -16.13
CA LEU A 22 -6.53 -12.09 -16.35
C LEU A 22 -6.79 -12.97 -15.11
N ILE A 23 -6.88 -12.37 -13.93
CA ILE A 23 -7.18 -13.04 -12.66
C ILE A 23 -8.68 -12.90 -12.40
N THR A 24 -9.46 -13.88 -12.83
CA THR A 24 -10.93 -13.83 -12.78
C THR A 24 -11.51 -14.21 -11.42
N SER A 25 -10.74 -14.91 -10.59
CA SER A 25 -11.19 -15.47 -9.31
C SER A 25 -10.17 -15.18 -8.21
N PRO A 26 -10.60 -15.13 -6.93
CA PRO A 26 -9.69 -15.01 -5.80
C PRO A 26 -8.69 -16.16 -5.77
N SER A 27 -7.40 -15.82 -5.64
CA SER A 27 -6.30 -16.79 -5.58
C SER A 27 -5.99 -17.20 -4.13
N PHE A 28 -6.24 -16.31 -3.16
CA PHE A 28 -5.95 -16.49 -1.74
C PHE A 28 -7.23 -16.34 -0.91
N PHE A 29 -8.15 -17.29 -1.09
CA PHE A 29 -9.53 -17.18 -0.60
C PHE A 29 -9.67 -16.74 0.87
N GLY A 30 -8.86 -17.28 1.79
CA GLY A 30 -8.98 -16.98 3.22
C GLY A 30 -8.77 -15.49 3.55
N ASP A 31 -7.65 -14.94 3.08
CA ASP A 31 -7.28 -13.55 3.36
C ASP A 31 -8.12 -12.59 2.52
N GLU A 32 -8.32 -12.87 1.22
CA GLU A 32 -9.15 -12.03 0.34
C GLU A 32 -10.59 -11.91 0.86
N TYR A 33 -11.16 -13.02 1.35
CA TYR A 33 -12.48 -13.04 1.96
C TYR A 33 -12.52 -12.18 3.22
N SER A 34 -11.53 -12.30 4.09
CA SER A 34 -11.46 -11.57 5.35
C SER A 34 -11.34 -10.06 5.11
N TYR A 35 -10.50 -9.64 4.16
CA TYR A 35 -10.37 -8.24 3.75
C TYR A 35 -11.66 -7.70 3.15
N ALA A 36 -12.27 -8.44 2.20
CA ALA A 36 -13.51 -8.01 1.56
C ALA A 36 -14.67 -7.91 2.57
N LYS A 37 -14.85 -8.89 3.46
CA LYS A 37 -15.91 -8.86 4.49
C LYS A 37 -15.73 -7.71 5.48
N THR A 38 -14.50 -7.48 5.93
CA THR A 38 -14.21 -6.35 6.82
C THR A 38 -14.46 -5.00 6.12
N ALA A 39 -14.06 -4.88 4.85
CA ALA A 39 -14.33 -3.70 4.03
C ALA A 39 -15.85 -3.47 3.85
N ARG A 40 -16.63 -4.56 3.72
CA ARG A 40 -18.09 -4.49 3.61
C ARG A 40 -18.74 -3.95 4.87
N SER A 41 -18.38 -4.48 6.05
CA SER A 41 -18.94 -4.01 7.32
C SER A 41 -18.55 -2.56 7.58
N MET A 42 -17.34 -2.15 7.19
CA MET A 42 -16.91 -0.76 7.30
C MET A 42 -17.77 0.17 6.43
N PHE A 43 -18.10 -0.25 5.20
CA PHE A 43 -18.91 0.56 4.29
C PHE A 43 -20.37 0.71 4.74
N TYR A 44 -21.03 -0.41 5.10
CA TYR A 44 -22.46 -0.40 5.40
C TYR A 44 -22.79 -0.14 6.87
N GLU A 45 -21.94 -0.57 7.81
CA GLU A 45 -22.21 -0.53 9.24
C GLU A 45 -21.28 0.42 10.01
N GLY A 46 -20.22 0.92 9.37
CA GLY A 46 -19.20 1.76 10.01
C GLY A 46 -18.35 1.01 11.05
N LYS A 47 -18.31 -0.33 10.99
CA LYS A 47 -17.62 -1.19 11.97
C LYS A 47 -16.67 -2.17 11.28
N SER A 48 -15.63 -2.60 11.99
CA SER A 48 -14.75 -3.70 11.56
C SER A 48 -15.30 -5.03 12.07
N ALA A 49 -16.05 -5.75 11.24
CA ALA A 49 -16.70 -7.00 11.65
C ALA A 49 -16.70 -8.04 10.53
N ILE A 50 -16.62 -9.31 10.92
CA ILE A 50 -16.81 -10.45 10.03
C ILE A 50 -17.95 -11.28 10.61
N HIS A 51 -18.98 -11.56 9.80
CA HIS A 51 -20.18 -12.28 10.25
C HIS A 51 -20.92 -11.63 11.44
N GLY A 52 -20.83 -10.31 11.60
CA GLY A 52 -21.44 -9.57 12.70
C GLY A 52 -20.58 -9.50 13.97
N GLU A 53 -19.49 -10.27 14.03
CA GLU A 53 -18.55 -10.25 15.14
C GLU A 53 -17.42 -9.25 14.89
N PRO A 54 -17.08 -8.37 15.85
CA PRO A 54 -15.95 -7.47 15.74
C PRO A 54 -14.65 -8.24 15.44
N THR A 55 -13.87 -7.76 14.47
CA THR A 55 -12.58 -8.35 14.13
C THR A 55 -11.46 -7.33 14.21
N ASN A 56 -10.33 -7.76 14.78
CA ASN A 56 -9.05 -7.06 14.76
C ASN A 56 -7.95 -7.92 14.14
N GLN A 57 -8.32 -8.93 13.34
CA GLN A 57 -7.37 -9.86 12.73
C GLN A 57 -6.34 -9.14 11.84
N PHE A 58 -6.78 -8.11 11.11
CA PHE A 58 -5.93 -7.33 10.22
C PHE A 58 -5.97 -5.82 10.54
N PRO A 59 -4.90 -5.07 10.23
CA PRO A 59 -4.90 -3.62 10.36
C PRO A 59 -6.05 -2.98 9.57
N PRO A 60 -6.76 -1.99 10.11
CA PRO A 60 -7.99 -1.47 9.52
C PRO A 60 -7.77 -0.62 8.27
N LEU A 61 -6.54 -0.10 8.05
CA LEU A 61 -6.25 0.83 6.95
C LEU A 61 -6.58 0.24 5.57
N TYR A 62 -6.17 -1.00 5.32
CA TYR A 62 -6.37 -1.64 4.02
C TYR A 62 -7.86 -1.95 3.76
N PRO A 63 -8.59 -2.64 4.67
CA PRO A 63 -10.04 -2.77 4.55
C PRO A 63 -10.79 -1.44 4.44
N ALA A 64 -10.37 -0.41 5.16
CA ALA A 64 -11.02 0.91 5.12
C ALA A 64 -10.92 1.56 3.74
N ILE A 65 -9.79 1.42 3.06
CA ILE A 65 -9.62 1.91 1.68
C ILE A 65 -10.39 1.03 0.68
N LEU A 66 -10.40 -0.30 0.88
CA LEU A 66 -11.20 -1.19 0.04
C LEU A 66 -12.70 -0.99 0.21
N SER A 67 -13.16 -0.44 1.35
CA SER A 67 -14.58 -0.23 1.63
C SER A 67 -15.25 0.62 0.54
N PHE A 68 -14.54 1.58 -0.07
CA PHE A 68 -15.03 2.39 -1.19
C PHE A 68 -15.39 1.57 -2.44
N ALA A 69 -14.87 0.35 -2.60
CA ALA A 69 -15.26 -0.54 -3.69
C ALA A 69 -16.73 -1.00 -3.59
N TYR A 70 -17.32 -0.98 -2.39
CA TYR A 70 -18.73 -1.34 -2.17
C TYR A 70 -19.73 -0.30 -2.69
N ILE A 71 -19.27 0.78 -3.32
CA ILE A 71 -20.11 1.66 -4.15
C ILE A 71 -20.65 0.90 -5.38
N GLY A 72 -19.94 -0.11 -5.87
CA GLY A 72 -20.48 -1.02 -6.88
C GLY A 72 -21.44 -2.00 -6.21
N ASP A 73 -22.75 -1.82 -6.32
CA ASP A 73 -23.76 -2.59 -5.59
C ASP A 73 -23.74 -4.12 -5.80
N TYR A 74 -22.95 -4.63 -6.75
CA TYR A 74 -22.86 -6.05 -7.12
C TYR A 74 -21.43 -6.60 -6.99
N MET A 75 -21.27 -7.82 -6.46
CA MET A 75 -19.97 -8.34 -6.03
C MET A 75 -18.89 -8.43 -7.14
N PRO A 76 -19.18 -8.86 -8.38
CA PRO A 76 -18.25 -8.72 -9.51
C PRO A 76 -17.77 -7.29 -9.76
N THR A 77 -18.65 -6.30 -9.64
CA THR A 77 -18.28 -4.87 -9.76
C THR A 77 -17.43 -4.44 -8.57
N VAL A 78 -17.79 -4.82 -7.34
CA VAL A 78 -16.96 -4.59 -6.14
C VAL A 78 -15.57 -5.16 -6.34
N TYR A 79 -15.47 -6.42 -6.78
CA TYR A 79 -14.19 -7.10 -6.97
C TYR A 79 -13.32 -6.40 -8.02
N LEU A 80 -13.92 -5.97 -9.13
CA LEU A 80 -13.23 -5.16 -10.14
C LEU A 80 -12.73 -3.83 -9.54
N LEU A 81 -13.57 -3.13 -8.77
CA LEU A 81 -13.21 -1.88 -8.10
C LEU A 81 -12.08 -2.08 -7.07
N MET A 82 -12.11 -3.17 -6.29
CA MET A 82 -11.03 -3.53 -5.37
C MET A 82 -9.70 -3.72 -6.09
N LYS A 83 -9.72 -4.38 -7.26
CA LYS A 83 -8.51 -4.56 -8.09
C LYS A 83 -8.01 -3.26 -8.69
N ILE A 84 -8.91 -2.35 -9.08
CA ILE A 84 -8.54 -1.00 -9.52
C ILE A 84 -7.88 -0.24 -8.37
N ILE A 85 -8.44 -0.28 -7.16
CA ILE A 85 -7.85 0.31 -5.96
C ILE A 85 -6.46 -0.28 -5.70
N ASN A 86 -6.29 -1.60 -5.77
CA ASN A 86 -4.99 -2.26 -5.59
C ASN A 86 -3.95 -1.87 -6.64
N ALA A 87 -4.35 -1.73 -7.91
CA ALA A 87 -3.48 -1.25 -8.97
C ALA A 87 -2.99 0.18 -8.70
N ILE A 88 -3.87 1.05 -8.20
CA ILE A 88 -3.53 2.43 -7.78
C ILE A 88 -2.55 2.39 -6.60
N LEU A 89 -2.92 1.70 -5.52
CA LEU A 89 -2.12 1.62 -4.29
C LEU A 89 -0.73 1.04 -4.55
N SER A 90 -0.66 -0.11 -5.21
CA SER A 90 0.62 -0.79 -5.52
C SER A 90 1.53 0.04 -6.40
N THR A 91 0.99 0.94 -7.23
CA THR A 91 1.78 1.81 -8.10
C THR A 91 2.35 3.02 -7.34
N LEU A 92 1.82 3.37 -6.17
CA LEU A 92 2.39 4.43 -5.33
C LEU A 92 3.84 4.16 -4.93
N ILE A 93 4.30 2.90 -4.99
CA ILE A 93 5.68 2.48 -4.71
C ILE A 93 6.73 3.26 -5.50
N ILE A 94 6.39 3.74 -6.70
CA ILE A 94 7.32 4.48 -7.55
C ILE A 94 7.70 5.84 -6.95
N ILE A 95 6.85 6.41 -6.10
CA ILE A 95 7.08 7.72 -5.47
C ILE A 95 8.23 7.63 -4.46
N PRO A 96 8.15 6.82 -3.38
CA PRO A 96 9.25 6.69 -2.44
C PRO A 96 10.48 6.06 -3.10
N ALA A 97 10.32 5.14 -4.06
CA ALA A 97 11.45 4.61 -4.81
C ALA A 97 12.24 5.71 -5.54
N TYR A 98 11.55 6.62 -6.24
CA TYR A 98 12.19 7.74 -6.92
C TYR A 98 12.87 8.71 -5.94
N LEU A 99 12.20 9.00 -4.83
CA LEU A 99 12.74 9.87 -3.78
C LEU A 99 14.01 9.31 -3.14
N ILE A 100 14.09 8.00 -2.92
CA ILE A 100 15.31 7.36 -2.43
C ILE A 100 16.39 7.39 -3.51
N LEU A 101 16.08 6.98 -4.73
CA LEU A 101 17.09 6.82 -5.79
C LEU A 101 17.74 8.14 -6.21
N ILE A 102 17.04 9.27 -6.15
CA ILE A 102 17.60 10.58 -6.50
C ILE A 102 18.65 11.07 -5.49
N GLU A 103 18.68 10.50 -4.29
CA GLU A 103 19.68 10.82 -3.25
C GLU A 103 21.03 10.13 -3.54
N PHE A 104 21.03 9.04 -4.31
CA PHE A 104 22.23 8.24 -4.61
C PHE A 104 22.69 8.31 -6.07
N PHE A 105 21.79 8.67 -7.00
CA PHE A 105 22.06 8.61 -8.43
C PHE A 105 21.63 9.89 -9.16
N GLU A 106 22.22 10.11 -10.34
CA GLU A 106 21.73 11.12 -11.28
C GLU A 106 20.27 10.88 -11.66
N LYS A 107 19.54 11.97 -11.93
CA LYS A 107 18.11 12.00 -12.27
C LYS A 107 17.67 10.95 -13.30
N LYS A 108 18.48 10.73 -14.35
CA LYS A 108 18.19 9.74 -15.41
C LYS A 108 18.27 8.30 -14.88
N LYS A 109 19.33 7.98 -14.14
CA LYS A 109 19.54 6.65 -13.54
C LYS A 109 18.50 6.37 -12.45
N ALA A 110 18.19 7.36 -11.62
CA ALA A 110 17.14 7.26 -10.61
C ALA A 110 15.76 6.99 -11.22
N PHE A 111 15.43 7.66 -12.34
CA PHE A 111 14.20 7.40 -13.07
C PHE A 111 14.17 5.97 -13.63
N LEU A 112 15.25 5.51 -14.25
CA LEU A 112 15.34 4.14 -14.76
C LEU A 112 15.18 3.09 -13.65
N GLY A 113 15.85 3.28 -12.50
CA GLY A 113 15.70 2.39 -11.34
C GLY A 113 14.27 2.37 -10.80
N THR A 114 13.57 3.50 -10.83
CA THR A 114 12.16 3.59 -10.45
C THR A 114 11.25 2.81 -11.39
N VAL A 115 11.52 2.87 -12.71
CA VAL A 115 10.81 2.06 -13.70
C VAL A 115 11.01 0.57 -13.41
N ILE A 116 12.24 0.15 -13.13
CA ILE A 116 12.56 -1.25 -12.80
C ILE A 116 11.77 -1.70 -11.56
N ILE A 117 11.81 -0.94 -10.47
CA ILE A 117 11.07 -1.24 -9.22
C ILE A 117 9.56 -1.32 -9.49
N GLY A 118 9.03 -0.39 -10.28
CA GLY A 118 7.62 -0.36 -10.66
C GLY A 118 7.16 -1.61 -11.40
N VAL A 119 8.05 -2.27 -12.14
CA VAL A 119 7.80 -3.46 -12.99
C VAL A 119 8.19 -4.79 -12.32
N LEU A 120 8.75 -4.76 -11.11
CA LEU A 120 9.12 -5.98 -10.40
C LEU A 120 7.92 -6.93 -10.24
N PRO A 121 8.10 -8.26 -10.42
CA PRO A 121 7.00 -9.22 -10.37
C PRO A 121 6.13 -9.12 -9.10
N PRO A 122 6.66 -8.94 -7.88
CA PRO A 122 5.84 -8.78 -6.69
C PRO A 122 4.84 -7.61 -6.79
N THR A 123 5.27 -6.45 -7.30
CA THR A 123 4.39 -5.27 -7.37
C THR A 123 3.30 -5.42 -8.44
N PHE A 124 3.49 -6.34 -9.39
CA PHE A 124 2.54 -6.67 -10.45
C PHE A 124 1.57 -7.77 -10.04
N VAL A 125 2.08 -8.87 -9.48
CA VAL A 125 1.26 -10.03 -9.07
C VAL A 125 0.27 -9.64 -7.98
N PHE A 126 0.74 -8.94 -6.94
CA PHE A 126 -0.15 -8.55 -5.84
C PHE A 126 -1.21 -7.53 -6.27
N SER A 127 -0.98 -6.74 -7.33
CA SER A 127 -1.94 -5.74 -7.80
C SER A 127 -3.26 -6.35 -8.28
N GLY A 128 -3.26 -7.62 -8.70
CA GLY A 128 -4.45 -8.33 -9.14
C GLY A 128 -5.18 -9.13 -8.06
N VAL A 129 -4.68 -9.12 -6.83
CA VAL A 129 -5.18 -9.92 -5.70
C VAL A 129 -5.53 -8.99 -4.53
N ILE A 130 -6.57 -9.32 -3.75
CA ILE A 130 -6.98 -8.50 -2.59
C ILE A 130 -6.06 -8.74 -1.39
N MET A 131 -4.89 -8.12 -1.42
CA MET A 131 -3.81 -8.30 -0.46
C MET A 131 -3.29 -6.96 0.09
N ALA A 132 -2.96 -6.94 1.39
CA ALA A 132 -2.46 -5.74 2.06
C ALA A 132 -1.08 -5.30 1.56
N GLU A 133 -0.34 -6.19 0.90
CA GLU A 133 0.93 -5.98 0.21
C GLU A 133 0.86 -4.78 -0.75
N ASN A 134 -0.31 -4.57 -1.36
CA ASN A 134 -0.56 -3.46 -2.29
C ASN A 134 -0.36 -2.08 -1.66
N ILE A 135 -0.63 -1.91 -0.37
CA ILE A 135 -0.37 -0.67 0.36
C ILE A 135 0.87 -0.78 1.25
N TYR A 136 1.20 -1.98 1.71
CA TYR A 136 2.35 -2.22 2.59
C TYR A 136 3.68 -1.86 1.90
N TYR A 137 3.94 -2.30 0.67
CA TYR A 137 5.21 -1.99 0.00
C TYR A 137 5.46 -0.49 -0.22
N PRO A 138 4.48 0.30 -0.74
CA PRO A 138 4.63 1.75 -0.80
C PRO A 138 4.92 2.40 0.56
N LEU A 139 4.17 2.03 1.60
CA LEU A 139 4.34 2.61 2.94
C LEU A 139 5.67 2.23 3.58
N MET A 140 6.12 0.99 3.38
CA MET A 140 7.41 0.51 3.88
C MET A 140 8.56 1.29 3.25
N LEU A 141 8.58 1.47 1.93
CA LEU A 141 9.59 2.27 1.25
C LEU A 141 9.54 3.74 1.66
N LEU A 142 8.33 4.29 1.84
CA LEU A 142 8.16 5.65 2.34
C LEU A 142 8.72 5.80 3.76
N THR A 143 8.54 4.79 4.61
CA THR A 143 9.11 4.76 5.95
C THR A 143 10.63 4.75 5.90
N PHE A 144 11.24 3.93 5.04
CA PHE A 144 12.70 3.94 4.85
C PHE A 144 13.22 5.28 4.36
N TYR A 145 12.49 5.94 3.46
CA TYR A 145 12.83 7.30 3.02
C TYR A 145 12.82 8.31 4.18
N PHE A 146 11.78 8.29 5.02
CA PHE A 146 11.69 9.20 6.17
C PHE A 146 12.76 8.94 7.23
N VAL A 147 13.04 7.66 7.50
CA VAL A 147 14.13 7.27 8.42
C VAL A 147 15.48 7.76 7.87
N TYR A 148 15.76 7.55 6.58
CA TYR A 148 16.97 8.06 5.94
C TYR A 148 17.09 9.59 6.04
N LYS A 149 15.99 10.32 5.78
CA LYS A 149 15.95 11.78 5.91
C LYS A 149 16.12 12.28 7.34
N SER A 150 15.55 11.59 8.33
CA SER A 150 15.74 11.90 9.75
C SER A 150 17.23 11.87 10.12
N PHE A 151 17.96 10.82 9.70
CA PHE A 151 19.39 10.70 9.97
C PHE A 151 20.24 11.79 9.28
N GLN A 152 19.88 12.18 8.06
CA GLN A 152 20.61 13.19 7.29
C GLN A 152 20.37 14.61 7.82
N GLU A 153 19.12 14.98 8.10
CA GLU A 153 18.74 16.38 8.38
C GLU A 153 18.66 16.71 9.88
N LYS A 154 18.78 15.73 10.80
CA LYS A 154 18.70 15.90 12.27
C LYS A 154 17.53 16.81 12.71
N SER A 155 16.39 16.70 12.05
CA SER A 155 15.24 17.60 12.22
C SER A 155 14.08 16.86 12.88
N TYR A 156 13.57 17.42 13.99
CA TYR A 156 12.49 16.87 14.82
C TYR A 156 11.23 16.47 14.03
N LYS A 157 10.97 17.13 12.90
CA LYS A 157 9.79 16.86 12.05
C LYS A 157 9.85 15.46 11.44
N TRP A 158 11.03 14.98 11.03
CA TRP A 158 11.20 13.66 10.43
C TRP A 158 11.16 12.54 11.47
N ASP A 159 11.59 12.82 12.71
CA ASP A 159 11.53 11.87 13.83
C ASP A 159 10.09 11.54 14.23
N VAL A 160 9.19 12.53 14.19
CA VAL A 160 7.76 12.31 14.47
C VAL A 160 7.12 11.40 13.40
N PHE A 161 7.43 11.60 12.12
CA PHE A 161 6.94 10.72 11.04
C PHE A 161 7.53 9.30 11.13
N ALA A 162 8.81 9.18 11.51
CA ALA A 162 9.45 7.88 11.72
C ALA A 162 8.86 7.14 12.95
N ASN A 163 8.58 7.85 14.04
CA ASN A 163 8.01 7.26 15.25
C ASN A 163 6.57 6.77 15.07
N HIS A 164 5.78 7.37 14.18
CA HIS A 164 4.42 6.90 13.92
C HIS A 164 4.38 5.48 13.32
N PHE A 165 5.44 5.08 12.59
CA PHE A 165 5.60 3.73 12.04
C PHE A 165 6.39 2.80 12.97
N ARG A 166 7.27 3.32 13.81
CA ARG A 166 8.05 2.56 14.78
C ARG A 166 7.26 2.47 16.08
N ARG A 167 6.38 1.47 16.21
CA ARG A 167 5.75 1.12 17.49
C ARG A 167 6.86 1.00 18.54
N SER A 168 6.92 1.90 19.51
CA SER A 168 7.98 1.93 20.52
C SER A 168 7.98 0.61 21.27
N PRO A 169 9.15 -0.03 21.53
CA PRO A 169 9.21 -0.98 22.62
C PRO A 169 8.91 -0.18 23.89
N THR A 170 7.80 -0.53 24.53
CA THR A 170 7.38 0.03 25.81
C THR A 170 8.54 -0.07 26.81
N ASN A 171 8.87 1.07 27.40
CA ASN A 171 9.72 1.23 28.55
C ASN A 171 9.46 0.15 29.60
N GLY A 172 10.52 -0.53 30.02
CA GLY A 172 10.44 -1.57 31.04
C GLY A 172 11.82 -2.09 31.44
N MET A 173 12.77 -1.20 31.71
CA MET A 173 13.95 -1.53 32.51
C MET A 173 14.30 -0.31 33.36
N SER A 174 13.59 -0.19 34.48
CA SER A 174 14.07 0.56 35.64
C SER A 174 15.28 -0.21 36.18
N LEU A 175 16.49 0.31 35.90
CA LEU A 175 17.65 -0.01 36.71
C LEU A 175 17.37 0.59 38.09
N GLN A 176 17.05 -0.28 39.05
CA GLN A 176 17.13 0.05 40.47
C GLN A 176 18.60 -0.09 40.87
N GLU A 177 19.22 1.04 41.21
CA GLU A 177 20.32 1.11 42.16
C GLU A 177 19.78 0.88 43.58
#